data_AF-A0A4Z2E1I6-F1
#
_entry.id   AF-A0A4Z2E1I6-F1
#
_cell.length_a   1.000
_cell.length_b   1.000
_cell.length_c   1.000
_cell.angle_alpha   90.00
_cell.angle_beta   90.00
_cell.angle_gamma   90.00
#
_symmetry.space_group_name_H-M   'P 1'
#
loop_
_entity.id
_entity.type
_entity.pdbx_description
1 polymer ?
#
loop_
_entity_poly.entity_id
_entity_poly.type
_entity_poly.pdbx_seq_one_letter_code
_entity_poly.pdbx_strand_id
1 'polypeptide(L)'
;MTQRNLTGGCNVNCGCKIHEYAPVCGSDGITYFNPCLAGCSSVANDSTGIRNYSDCACVQSRQVITPSSGGQGGNQLQLVIVKTYLNENGHAVAGKCNRTCSTLIPFLIFLFIVTLITACAQPSAIIVTLR
;
A
#
# COMPACT_ATOMS: atom_id res chain seq x y z
N MET A 1 -9.21 -22.18 -6.79
CA MET A 1 -9.26 -20.86 -6.15
C MET A 1 -8.28 -20.88 -4.99
N THR A 2 -7.13 -20.21 -5.11
CA THR A 2 -6.15 -20.13 -4.02
C THR A 2 -6.67 -19.14 -2.98
N GLN A 3 -7.12 -19.64 -1.83
CA GLN A 3 -7.47 -18.79 -0.68
C GLN A 3 -6.19 -18.06 -0.26
N ARG A 4 -6.10 -16.76 -0.54
CA ARG A 4 -5.06 -15.92 0.05
C ARG A 4 -5.38 -15.83 1.54
N ASN A 5 -4.51 -16.39 2.37
CA ASN A 5 -4.67 -16.31 3.81
C ASN A 5 -4.26 -14.90 4.26
N LEU A 6 -5.25 -14.03 4.46
CA LEU A 6 -5.04 -12.67 4.99
C LEU A 6 -4.85 -12.67 6.52
N THR A 7 -4.95 -13.85 7.15
CA THR A 7 -4.80 -14.03 8.59
C THR A 7 -3.34 -14.33 8.94
N GLY A 8 -2.73 -13.51 9.79
CA GLY A 8 -1.40 -13.67 10.36
C GLY A 8 -1.44 -13.58 11.89
N GLY A 9 -0.36 -13.94 12.58
CA GLY A 9 -0.34 -14.05 14.06
C GLY A 9 -0.84 -12.81 14.83
N CYS A 10 -0.81 -11.63 14.22
CA CYS A 10 -1.29 -10.36 14.78
C CYS A 10 -2.82 -10.13 14.64
N ASN A 11 -3.53 -10.85 13.77
CA ASN A 11 -4.99 -10.71 13.57
C ASN A 11 -5.78 -12.03 13.76
N VAL A 12 -5.10 -13.16 14.08
CA VAL A 12 -5.75 -14.48 14.30
C VAL A 12 -6.84 -14.46 15.38
N ASN A 13 -6.69 -13.64 16.42
CA ASN A 13 -7.61 -13.62 17.56
C ASN A 13 -8.80 -12.68 17.37
N CYS A 14 -8.86 -11.95 16.25
CA CYS A 14 -9.86 -10.90 16.04
C CYS A 14 -11.14 -11.43 15.36
N GLY A 15 -11.13 -12.66 14.82
CA GLY A 15 -12.32 -13.28 14.21
C GLY A 15 -12.78 -12.56 12.93
N CYS A 16 -11.84 -12.04 12.13
CA CYS A 16 -12.14 -11.16 11.02
C CYS A 16 -12.98 -11.80 9.91
N LYS A 17 -13.97 -11.06 9.42
CA LYS A 17 -14.71 -11.39 8.19
C LYS A 17 -13.83 -11.08 6.98
N ILE A 18 -13.31 -12.12 6.33
CA ILE A 18 -12.45 -12.00 5.13
C ILE A 18 -13.18 -11.45 3.88
N HIS A 19 -14.50 -11.41 3.91
CA HIS A 19 -15.33 -10.92 2.79
C HIS A 19 -15.69 -9.44 2.89
N GLU A 20 -15.39 -8.79 4.02
CA GLU A 20 -15.72 -7.38 4.24
C GLU A 20 -14.57 -6.48 3.81
N TYR A 21 -14.78 -5.73 2.72
CA TYR A 21 -13.81 -4.80 2.18
C TYR A 21 -14.01 -3.40 2.78
N ALA A 22 -13.05 -2.97 3.59
CA ALA A 22 -13.05 -1.66 4.25
C ALA A 22 -11.61 -1.16 4.38
N PRO A 23 -10.97 -0.73 3.28
CA PRO A 23 -9.53 -0.53 3.24
C PRO A 23 -9.07 0.52 4.25
N VAL A 24 -7.94 0.24 4.91
CA VAL A 24 -7.28 1.18 5.82
C VAL A 24 -5.81 1.33 5.44
N CYS A 25 -5.28 2.54 5.60
CA CYS A 25 -3.87 2.83 5.39
C CYS A 25 -3.17 2.84 6.74
N GLY A 26 -2.30 1.84 6.97
CA GLY A 26 -1.47 1.77 8.16
C GLY A 26 -0.39 2.85 8.18
N SER A 27 0.12 3.15 9.37
CA SER A 27 1.25 4.05 9.57
C SER A 27 2.56 3.56 8.93
N ASP A 28 2.62 2.28 8.56
CA ASP A 28 3.68 1.68 7.73
C ASP A 28 3.52 1.95 6.22
N GLY A 29 2.46 2.65 5.81
CA GLY A 29 2.14 2.92 4.42
C GLY A 29 1.60 1.70 3.66
N ILE A 30 1.26 0.61 4.35
CA ILE A 30 0.64 -0.57 3.76
C ILE A 30 -0.89 -0.41 3.83
N THR A 31 -1.57 -0.76 2.73
CA THR A 31 -3.04 -0.80 2.71
C THR A 31 -3.52 -2.18 3.12
N TYR A 32 -4.28 -2.24 4.20
CA TYR A 32 -4.90 -3.46 4.70
C TYR A 32 -6.32 -3.56 4.16
N PHE A 33 -6.78 -4.80 3.93
CA PHE A 33 -8.10 -5.07 3.33
C PHE A 33 -9.26 -4.58 4.22
N ASN A 34 -9.11 -4.70 5.53
CA ASN A 34 -10.03 -4.16 6.53
C ASN A 34 -9.30 -3.86 7.87
N PRO A 35 -9.88 -3.04 8.78
CA PRO A 35 -9.22 -2.68 10.05
C PRO A 35 -8.97 -3.89 10.96
N CYS A 36 -9.83 -4.91 10.90
CA CYS A 36 -9.65 -6.15 11.66
C CYS A 36 -8.39 -6.92 11.20
N LEU A 37 -8.17 -7.00 9.90
CA LEU A 37 -6.99 -7.63 9.32
C LEU A 37 -5.71 -6.80 9.55
N ALA A 38 -5.85 -5.50 9.82
CA ALA A 38 -4.77 -4.66 10.35
C ALA A 38 -4.54 -4.86 11.87
N GLY A 39 -5.39 -5.65 12.54
CA GLY A 39 -5.30 -5.95 13.96
C GLY A 39 -5.66 -4.77 14.86
N CYS A 40 -6.43 -3.80 14.36
CA CYS A 40 -6.82 -2.61 15.13
C CYS A 40 -7.93 -2.94 16.14
N SER A 41 -7.80 -2.40 17.35
CA SER A 41 -8.76 -2.66 18.45
C SER A 41 -9.62 -1.44 18.80
N SER A 42 -9.17 -0.24 18.46
CA SER A 42 -9.84 1.02 18.78
C SER A 42 -10.14 1.83 17.53
N VAL A 43 -11.24 2.60 17.57
CA VAL A 43 -11.69 3.46 16.48
C VAL A 43 -12.10 4.83 17.03
N ALA A 44 -11.63 5.88 16.39
CA ALA A 44 -11.95 7.28 16.66
C ALA A 44 -12.50 7.91 15.38
N ASN A 45 -13.55 8.73 15.50
CA ASN A 45 -14.06 9.50 14.38
C ASN A 45 -13.44 10.89 14.42
N ASP A 46 -12.81 11.30 13.32
CA ASP A 46 -12.38 12.67 13.13
C ASP A 46 -13.59 13.57 12.80
N SER A 47 -13.44 14.86 13.10
CA SER A 47 -14.36 15.95 12.76
C SER A 47 -14.72 16.02 11.28
N THR A 48 -13.85 15.51 10.41
CA THR A 48 -14.02 15.39 8.95
C THR A 48 -14.87 14.19 8.52
N GLY A 49 -15.29 13.33 9.46
CA GLY A 49 -16.00 12.07 9.19
C GLY A 49 -15.08 10.90 8.81
N ILE A 50 -13.76 11.12 8.82
CA ILE A 50 -12.77 10.07 8.57
C ILE A 50 -12.58 9.23 9.84
N ARG A 51 -12.55 7.90 9.70
CA ARG A 51 -12.31 6.99 10.84
C ARG A 51 -10.82 6.74 11.00
N ASN A 52 -10.31 7.02 12.19
CA ASN A 52 -8.96 6.68 12.62
C ASN A 52 -9.02 5.42 13.48
N TYR A 53 -8.12 4.49 13.22
CA TYR A 53 -7.98 3.23 13.93
C TYR A 53 -6.65 3.24 14.68
N SER A 54 -6.68 2.78 15.92
CA SER A 54 -5.51 2.68 16.79
C SER A 54 -5.40 1.27 17.36
N ASP A 55 -4.29 1.01 18.05
CA ASP A 55 -3.99 -0.31 18.60
C ASP A 55 -3.90 -1.41 17.52
N CYS A 56 -3.32 -1.08 16.37
CA CYS A 56 -3.20 -1.99 15.23
C CYS A 56 -1.98 -2.90 15.39
N ALA A 57 -2.22 -4.16 15.76
CA ALA A 57 -1.16 -5.15 16.02
C ALA A 57 -0.40 -5.59 14.76
N CYS A 58 -1.03 -5.54 13.58
CA CYS A 58 -0.38 -5.92 12.32
C CYS A 58 0.31 -4.76 11.60
N VAL A 59 0.08 -3.51 12.05
CA VAL A 59 0.69 -2.32 11.46
C VAL A 59 2.02 -2.07 12.16
N GLN A 60 3.11 -2.18 11.43
CA GLN A 60 4.43 -1.94 12.02
C GLN A 60 4.64 -0.43 12.22
N SER A 61 4.68 0.01 13.48
CA SER A 61 5.03 1.39 13.82
C SER A 61 6.52 1.62 13.54
N ARG A 62 6.87 1.84 12.28
CA ARG A 62 8.23 2.17 11.87
C ARG A 62 8.46 3.66 12.09
N GLN A 63 8.74 4.07 13.33
CA GLN A 63 9.23 5.41 13.57
C GLN A 63 10.67 5.52 13.08
N VAL A 64 10.88 6.30 12.00
CA VAL A 64 12.21 6.74 11.59
C VAL A 64 12.59 7.87 12.53
N ILE A 65 13.33 7.56 13.60
CA ILE A 65 13.95 8.60 14.41
C ILE A 65 15.18 9.10 13.65
N THR A 66 15.02 10.18 12.89
CA THR A 66 16.16 10.96 12.41
C THR A 66 16.63 11.80 13.60
N PRO A 67 17.82 11.56 14.19
CA PRO A 67 18.34 12.46 15.20
C PRO A 67 18.51 13.84 14.56
N SER A 68 17.85 14.87 15.11
CA SER A 68 18.10 16.26 14.72
C SER A 68 19.54 16.60 15.11
N SER A 69 20.44 16.60 14.12
CA SER A 69 21.80 17.09 14.28
C SER A 69 21.77 18.61 14.39
N GLY A 70 21.59 19.11 15.62
CA GLY A 70 22.00 20.46 15.94
C GLY A 70 23.53 20.55 15.89
N GLY A 71 24.09 21.01 14.76
CA GLY A 71 25.48 21.48 14.67
C GLY A 71 26.39 20.79 13.65
N GLN A 72 26.67 21.52 12.55
CA GLN A 72 27.89 21.59 11.73
C GLN A 72 28.74 20.33 11.43
N GLY A 73 28.81 20.00 10.12
CA GLY A 73 30.08 19.65 9.45
C GLY A 73 30.34 18.17 9.12
N GLY A 74 30.28 17.83 7.83
CA GLY A 74 31.02 16.71 7.21
C GLY A 74 30.29 15.34 7.16
N ASN A 75 30.06 14.84 5.94
CA ASN A 75 29.77 13.45 5.53
C ASN A 75 29.13 12.55 6.60
N GLN A 76 27.89 12.85 6.99
CA GLN A 76 27.21 12.08 8.02
C GLN A 76 26.57 10.83 7.39
N LEU A 77 27.15 9.65 7.66
CA LEU A 77 26.43 8.40 7.48
C LEU A 77 25.10 8.52 8.23
N GLN A 78 23.98 8.52 7.50
CA GLN A 78 22.66 8.52 8.09
C GLN A 78 22.40 7.14 8.70
N LEU A 79 22.86 6.95 9.93
CA LEU A 79 22.54 5.79 10.73
C LEU A 79 21.05 5.87 11.08
N VAL A 80 20.21 5.24 10.27
CA VAL A 80 18.79 5.07 10.57
C VAL A 80 18.68 4.01 11.66
N ILE A 81 18.71 4.46 12.92
CA ILE A 81 18.39 3.60 14.05
C ILE A 81 16.88 3.37 13.98
N VAL A 82 16.46 2.28 13.34
CA VAL A 82 15.08 1.80 13.44
C VAL A 82 14.92 1.30 14.88
N LYS A 83 14.42 2.18 15.76
CA LYS A 83 13.98 1.77 17.08
C LYS A 83 12.75 0.91 16.88
N THR A 84 12.95 -0.40 16.78
CA THR A 84 11.89 -1.39 16.93
C THR A 84 11.50 -1.43 18.40
N TYR A 85 10.91 -0.35 18.92
CA TYR A 85 10.20 -0.46 20.18
C TYR A 85 8.97 -1.30 19.89
N LEU A 86 8.97 -2.52 20.42
CA LEU A 86 7.92 -3.52 20.30
C LEU A 86 6.54 -3.07 20.80
N ASN A 87 6.34 -1.83 21.28
CA ASN A 87 5.19 -1.49 22.13
C ASN A 87 4.51 -0.13 21.81
N GLU A 88 4.77 0.49 20.66
CA GLU A 88 3.91 1.58 20.18
C GLU A 88 2.98 0.98 19.14
N ASN A 89 1.75 0.65 19.54
CA ASN A 89 0.79 0.03 18.63
C ASN A 89 0.62 0.91 17.38
N GLY A 90 0.56 0.29 16.20
CA GLY A 90 0.36 1.02 14.95
C GLY A 90 -1.00 1.71 14.91
N HIS A 91 -1.12 2.72 14.04
CA HIS A 91 -2.40 3.37 13.74
C HIS A 91 -2.68 3.26 12.25
N ALA A 92 -3.95 3.29 11.88
CA ALA A 92 -4.39 3.26 10.51
C ALA A 92 -5.52 4.25 10.27
N VAL A 93 -5.63 4.80 9.07
CA VAL A 93 -6.71 5.71 8.70
C VAL A 93 -7.61 5.05 7.66
N ALA A 94 -8.90 5.35 7.69
CA ALA A 94 -9.84 4.87 6.69
C ALA A 94 -9.41 5.33 5.28
N GLY A 95 -9.37 4.40 4.34
CA GLY A 95 -8.96 4.63 2.96
C GLY A 95 -7.74 3.82 2.55
N LYS A 96 -7.41 3.88 1.25
CA LYS A 96 -6.19 3.30 0.69
C LYS A 96 -5.02 4.25 0.85
N CYS A 97 -3.81 3.72 0.99
CA CYS A 97 -2.61 4.55 0.98
C CYS A 97 -2.41 5.17 -0.41
N ASN A 98 -1.95 6.43 -0.43
CA ASN A 98 -1.61 7.08 -1.68
C ASN A 98 -0.34 6.46 -2.28
N ARG A 99 -0.46 5.81 -3.42
CA ARG A 99 0.66 5.23 -4.16
C ARG A 99 0.76 5.96 -5.50
N THR A 100 1.77 6.81 -5.65
CA THR A 100 2.07 7.48 -6.91
C THR A 100 2.79 6.50 -7.84
N CYS A 101 2.02 5.77 -8.66
CA CYS A 101 2.58 4.85 -9.65
C CYS A 101 3.07 5.61 -10.91
N SER A 102 4.21 6.29 -10.80
CA SER A 102 4.79 7.09 -11.90
C SER A 102 5.10 6.26 -13.15
N THR A 103 5.41 4.97 -12.98
CA THR A 103 5.76 4.02 -14.06
C THR A 103 4.55 3.45 -14.81
N LEU A 104 3.33 3.65 -14.32
CA LEU A 104 2.12 3.12 -14.96
C LEU A 104 1.80 3.89 -16.26
N ILE A 105 1.91 5.22 -16.23
CA ILE A 105 1.67 6.09 -17.39
C ILE A 105 2.60 5.74 -18.57
N PRO A 106 3.93 5.67 -18.42
CA PRO A 106 4.82 5.32 -19.54
C PRO A 106 4.60 3.89 -20.03
N PHE A 107 4.24 2.95 -19.15
CA PHE A 107 3.89 1.59 -19.57
C PHE A 107 2.63 1.56 -20.45
N LEU A 108 1.58 2.31 -20.09
CA LEU A 108 0.37 2.41 -20.89
C LEU A 108 0.62 3.07 -22.25
N ILE A 109 1.46 4.11 -22.30
CA ILE A 109 1.86 4.76 -23.55
C ILE A 109 2.62 3.78 -24.45
N PHE A 110 3.60 3.06 -23.87
CA PHE A 110 4.36 2.06 -24.60
C PHE A 110 3.44 0.96 -25.16
N LEU A 111 2.54 0.43 -24.32
CA LEU A 111 1.57 -0.59 -24.73
C LEU A 111 0.67 -0.08 -25.86
N PHE A 112 0.16 1.15 -25.75
CA PHE A 112 -0.66 1.78 -26.78
C PHE A 112 0.10 1.89 -28.12
N ILE A 113 1.35 2.36 -28.10
CA ILE A 113 2.19 2.47 -29.30
C ILE A 113 2.44 1.10 -29.92
N VAL A 114 2.79 0.09 -29.12
CA VAL A 114 3.00 -1.28 -29.60
C VAL A 114 1.71 -1.84 -30.21
N THR A 115 0.55 -1.65 -29.58
CA THR A 115 -0.73 -2.10 -30.13
C THR A 115 -1.07 -1.40 -31.44
N LEU A 116 -0.79 -0.10 -31.57
CA LEU A 116 -1.04 0.67 -32.78
C LEU A 116 -0.12 0.21 -33.92
N ILE A 117 1.18 0.05 -33.65
CA ILE A 117 2.14 -0.49 -34.62
C ILE A 117 1.71 -1.90 -35.06
N THR A 118 1.31 -2.77 -34.14
CA THR A 118 0.88 -4.14 -34.46
C THR A 118 -0.41 -4.16 -35.28
N ALA A 119 -1.38 -3.29 -34.95
CA ALA A 119 -2.63 -3.16 -35.72
C ALA A 119 -2.39 -2.60 -37.13
N CYS A 120 -1.46 -1.66 -37.30
CA CYS A 120 -1.08 -1.12 -38.61
C CYS A 120 -0.16 -2.06 -39.41
N ALA A 121 0.67 -2.86 -38.72
CA ALA A 121 1.55 -3.89 -39.29
C ALA A 121 0.84 -5.24 -39.53
N GLN A 122 -0.45 -5.33 -39.16
CA GLN A 122 -1.38 -6.28 -39.77
C GLN A 122 -2.04 -5.70 -41.04
N PRO A 123 -1.35 -5.57 -42.19
CA PRO A 123 -2.03 -5.56 -43.47
C PRO A 123 -1.62 -6.77 -44.30
N SER A 124 -2.61 -7.53 -44.81
CA SER A 124 -2.60 -8.16 -46.17
C SER A 124 -3.51 -9.39 -46.30
N ALA A 125 -3.88 -10.10 -45.22
CA ALA A 125 -4.61 -11.37 -45.40
C ALA A 125 -6.07 -11.22 -45.91
N ILE A 126 -6.71 -10.06 -45.72
CA ILE A 126 -8.12 -9.85 -46.14
C ILE A 126 -8.23 -9.10 -47.47
N ILE A 127 -7.15 -8.42 -47.93
CA ILE A 127 -7.16 -7.69 -49.21
C ILE A 127 -6.79 -8.60 -50.39
N VAL A 128 -6.20 -9.80 -50.14
CA VAL A 128 -5.83 -10.78 -51.18
C VAL A 128 -6.87 -11.90 -51.36
N THR A 129 -7.88 -12.04 -50.49
CA THR A 129 -9.01 -12.98 -50.68
C THR A 129 -10.21 -12.37 -51.40
N LEU A 130 -10.14 -11.09 -51.78
CA LEU A 130 -11.08 -10.38 -52.65
C LEU A 130 -10.36 -9.97 -53.96
N ARG A 131 -9.85 -10.97 -54.67
CA ARG A 131 -9.56 -10.89 -56.12
C ARG A 131 -10.03 -12.19 -56.77
#